data_AF-A0A8H7CEC3-F1
#
_entry.id   AF-A0A8H7CEC3-F1
#
_cell.length_a   1.000
_cell.length_b   1.000
_cell.length_c   1.000
_cell.angle_alpha   90.00
_cell.angle_beta   90.00
_cell.angle_gamma   90.00
#
_symmetry.space_group_name_H-M   'P 1'
#
loop_
_entity.id
_entity.type
_entity.pdbx_description
1 polymer ?
#
loop_
_entity_poly.entity_id
_entity_poly.type
_entity_poly.pdbx_seq_one_letter_code
_entity_poly.pdbx_strand_id
1 'polypeptide(L)'
;MDSLSTNTRDRLIKSVPCPATHRLSDAEFFAQDEFGAQKPNVRILRDHFFCEGRLTEEHVLYILEHATKLLSSEPNMVEIQGPITICGDIHGQYYDLMTLFDVGGPLTNNGYLFFGNYVDRGYFGIECLLYLYTLKLCECLHKYTPRVYDACLVSFRALPVAALVDGRLFCVHGGLSPELILLSDILALNRFVEPGGRGPLCDLLWSDPIEGFGHEEERDMSPRTTFLHNAVRGCSFFFTYAAACQFLERNGLLGIIRGHEAKDAGYTMYRKTLKMFPSVITLFSAPNYLDVYHNRGAILKCAQQNITIRQYYASPHPYWLPECVRVELAVRWDEE
;
A
#
# COMPACT_ATOMS: atom_id res chain seq x y z
N MET A 1 47.37 -31.74 10.26
CA MET A 1 46.65 -30.45 10.24
C MET A 1 46.35 -30.17 8.78
N ASP A 2 45.21 -30.65 8.29
CA ASP A 2 44.85 -30.49 6.89
C ASP A 2 44.40 -29.05 6.65
N SER A 3 45.25 -28.28 5.94
CA SER A 3 44.86 -27.01 5.37
C SER A 3 43.87 -27.28 4.24
N LEU A 4 42.57 -27.25 4.56
CA LEU A 4 41.52 -27.12 3.57
C LEU A 4 41.76 -25.82 2.80
N SER A 5 42.43 -25.94 1.65
CA SER A 5 42.49 -24.93 0.61
C SER A 5 41.05 -24.63 0.21
N THR A 6 40.48 -23.58 0.82
CA THR A 6 39.19 -23.06 0.43
C THR A 6 39.41 -22.38 -0.92
N ASN A 7 38.82 -22.95 -1.97
CA ASN A 7 38.82 -22.34 -3.29
C ASN A 7 38.13 -20.97 -3.18
N THR A 8 38.89 -19.88 -3.26
CA THR A 8 38.40 -18.51 -3.10
C THR A 8 37.50 -18.05 -4.24
N ARG A 9 37.38 -18.85 -5.32
CA ARG A 9 36.40 -18.63 -6.40
C ARG A 9 35.04 -19.28 -6.12
N ASP A 10 34.97 -20.22 -5.18
CA ASP A 10 33.72 -20.89 -4.85
C ASP A 10 32.93 -20.09 -3.80
N ARG A 11 31.62 -20.07 -3.96
CA ARG A 11 30.72 -19.41 -2.99
C ARG A 11 30.90 -20.03 -1.60
N LEU A 12 31.31 -19.21 -0.65
CA LEU A 12 31.56 -19.63 0.74
C LEU A 12 30.27 -20.13 1.43
N ILE A 13 29.18 -19.37 1.33
CA ILE A 13 27.90 -19.73 1.94
C ILE A 13 26.96 -20.26 0.85
N LYS A 14 26.99 -21.58 0.62
CA LYS A 14 26.17 -22.25 -0.40
C LYS A 14 24.69 -22.38 -0.02
N SER A 15 24.35 -22.22 1.27
CA SER A 15 22.98 -22.33 1.78
C SER A 15 22.12 -21.10 1.50
N VAL A 16 22.73 -19.93 1.27
CA VAL A 16 21.99 -18.72 0.88
C VAL A 16 21.58 -18.90 -0.58
N PRO A 17 20.32 -18.70 -0.97
CA PRO A 17 19.93 -18.74 -2.39
C PRO A 17 20.69 -17.72 -3.24
N CYS A 18 20.91 -18.00 -4.53
CA CYS A 18 21.38 -16.97 -5.46
C CYS A 18 20.19 -16.13 -5.92
N PRO A 19 20.35 -14.81 -6.10
CA PRO A 19 19.42 -14.02 -6.90
C PRO A 19 19.24 -14.60 -8.29
N ALA A 20 18.06 -14.42 -8.89
CA ALA A 20 17.83 -14.79 -10.28
C ALA A 20 18.73 -13.97 -11.21
N THR A 21 19.55 -14.66 -12.00
CA THR A 21 20.59 -14.05 -12.85
C THR A 21 20.10 -13.65 -14.24
N HIS A 22 18.96 -14.19 -14.68
CA HIS A 22 18.34 -13.88 -15.95
C HIS A 22 17.19 -12.89 -15.77
N ARG A 23 16.91 -12.12 -16.82
CA ARG A 23 15.66 -11.37 -16.93
C ARG A 23 14.64 -12.24 -17.66
N LEU A 24 13.37 -12.11 -17.31
CA LEU A 24 12.29 -12.87 -17.96
C LEU A 24 12.26 -12.56 -19.46
N SER A 25 12.02 -13.59 -20.27
CA SER A 25 11.68 -13.45 -21.69
C SER A 25 10.21 -13.09 -21.88
N ASP A 26 9.83 -12.62 -23.07
CA ASP A 26 8.42 -12.33 -23.39
C ASP A 26 7.51 -13.55 -23.22
N ALA A 27 8.00 -14.75 -23.53
CA ALA A 27 7.25 -15.99 -23.39
C ALA A 27 6.99 -16.38 -21.92
N GLU A 28 7.85 -15.94 -20.99
CA GLU A 28 7.68 -16.15 -19.55
C GLU A 28 6.84 -15.02 -18.94
N PHE A 29 7.07 -13.80 -19.41
CA PHE A 29 6.39 -12.59 -18.92
C PHE A 29 4.91 -12.57 -19.31
N PHE A 30 4.58 -12.90 -20.57
CA PHE A 30 3.19 -12.92 -21.04
C PHE A 30 2.56 -14.31 -20.91
N ALA A 31 1.40 -14.37 -20.28
CA ALA A 31 0.46 -15.47 -20.37
C ALA A 31 -0.68 -15.09 -21.32
N GLN A 32 -1.27 -16.08 -21.98
CA GLN A 32 -2.54 -15.90 -22.69
C GLN A 32 -3.70 -16.14 -21.72
N ASP A 33 -4.72 -15.30 -21.78
CA ASP A 33 -5.99 -15.58 -21.12
C ASP A 33 -6.88 -16.52 -21.95
N GLU A 34 -8.06 -16.83 -21.41
CA GLU A 34 -9.05 -17.72 -22.04
C GLU A 34 -9.57 -17.19 -23.40
N PHE A 35 -9.35 -15.90 -23.69
CA PHE A 35 -9.75 -15.22 -24.92
C PHE A 35 -8.57 -14.96 -25.86
N GLY A 36 -7.38 -15.46 -25.53
CA GLY A 36 -6.15 -15.31 -26.32
C GLY A 36 -5.47 -13.95 -26.19
N ALA A 37 -5.92 -13.08 -25.28
CA ALA A 37 -5.26 -11.81 -25.01
C ALA A 37 -4.01 -12.03 -24.14
N GLN A 38 -2.94 -11.29 -24.45
CA GLN A 38 -1.71 -11.32 -23.66
C GLN A 38 -1.87 -10.51 -22.38
N LYS A 39 -1.50 -11.11 -21.24
CA LYS A 39 -1.45 -10.46 -19.94
C LYS A 39 -0.18 -10.87 -19.19
N PRO A 40 0.34 -10.04 -18.28
CA PRO A 40 1.49 -10.44 -17.49
C PRO A 40 1.19 -11.67 -16.62
N ASN A 41 2.16 -12.57 -16.50
CA ASN A 41 2.02 -13.80 -15.74
C ASN A 41 2.30 -13.53 -14.25
N VAL A 42 1.23 -13.25 -13.51
CA VAL A 42 1.26 -12.95 -12.06
C VAL A 42 2.10 -13.96 -11.28
N ARG A 43 1.95 -15.26 -11.56
CA ARG A 43 2.61 -16.32 -10.80
C ARG A 43 4.11 -16.31 -11.04
N ILE A 44 4.54 -16.24 -12.31
CA ILE A 44 5.95 -16.17 -12.66
C ILE A 44 6.59 -14.89 -12.10
N LEU A 45 5.89 -13.76 -12.21
CA LEU A 45 6.37 -12.49 -11.67
C LEU A 45 6.54 -12.54 -10.15
N ARG A 46 5.59 -13.14 -9.43
CA ARG A 46 5.69 -13.35 -7.99
C ARG A 46 6.95 -14.13 -7.62
N ASP A 47 7.12 -15.30 -8.23
CA ASP A 47 8.21 -16.21 -7.90
C ASP A 47 9.57 -15.61 -8.33
N HIS A 48 9.61 -14.86 -9.44
CA HIS A 48 10.80 -14.17 -9.94
C HIS A 48 11.26 -13.04 -9.01
N PHE A 49 10.34 -12.17 -8.58
CA PHE A 49 10.66 -11.10 -7.62
C PHE A 49 11.05 -11.64 -6.25
N PHE A 50 10.43 -12.74 -5.80
CA PHE A 50 10.82 -13.41 -4.55
C PHE A 50 12.26 -13.93 -4.58
N CYS A 51 12.79 -14.23 -5.78
CA CYS A 51 14.18 -14.59 -5.99
C CYS A 51 15.05 -13.38 -6.41
N GLU A 52 14.66 -12.15 -6.06
CA GLU A 52 15.38 -10.90 -6.39
C GLU A 52 15.60 -10.69 -7.90
N GLY A 53 14.78 -11.35 -8.72
CA GLY A 53 14.82 -11.28 -10.17
C GLY A 53 14.36 -9.93 -10.70
N ARG A 54 14.99 -9.49 -11.79
CA ARG A 54 14.68 -8.22 -12.44
C ARG A 54 13.99 -8.45 -13.77
N LEU A 55 13.12 -7.53 -14.14
CA LEU A 55 12.49 -7.48 -15.46
C LEU A 55 13.32 -6.69 -16.46
N THR A 56 13.02 -6.81 -17.74
CA THR A 56 13.52 -5.86 -18.76
C THR A 56 12.87 -4.50 -18.57
N GLU A 57 13.49 -3.44 -19.08
CA GLU A 57 12.91 -2.09 -19.03
C GLU A 57 11.58 -2.03 -19.78
N GLU A 58 11.46 -2.73 -20.90
CA GLU A 58 10.24 -2.84 -21.70
C GLU A 58 9.08 -3.47 -20.92
N HIS A 59 9.32 -4.55 -20.18
CA HIS A 59 8.30 -5.18 -19.32
C HIS A 59 7.86 -4.28 -18.16
N VAL A 60 8.81 -3.53 -17.58
CA VAL A 60 8.50 -2.55 -16.51
C VAL A 60 7.61 -1.43 -17.06
N LEU A 61 8.01 -0.82 -18.19
CA LEU A 61 7.24 0.24 -18.84
C LEU A 61 5.84 -0.27 -19.24
N TYR A 62 5.75 -1.49 -19.78
CA TYR A 62 4.46 -2.10 -20.11
C TYR A 62 3.51 -2.12 -18.90
N ILE A 63 3.96 -2.62 -17.75
CA ILE A 63 3.15 -2.68 -16.51
C ILE A 63 2.72 -1.28 -16.09
N LEU A 64 3.69 -0.35 -16.01
CA LEU A 64 3.44 1.01 -15.52
C LEU A 64 2.45 1.76 -16.42
N GLU A 65 2.64 1.74 -17.73
CA GLU A 65 1.79 2.43 -18.70
C GLU A 65 0.36 1.89 -18.71
N HIS A 66 0.21 0.57 -18.74
CA HIS A 66 -1.11 -0.06 -18.75
C HIS A 66 -1.85 0.17 -17.44
N ALA A 67 -1.17 0.04 -16.30
CA ALA A 67 -1.78 0.25 -14.99
C ALA A 67 -2.16 1.72 -14.79
N THR A 68 -1.29 2.63 -15.21
CA THR A 68 -1.55 4.08 -15.19
C THR A 68 -2.82 4.44 -15.93
N LYS A 69 -2.97 3.93 -17.16
CA LYS A 69 -4.19 4.14 -17.93
C LYS A 69 -5.41 3.69 -17.15
N LEU A 70 -5.35 2.47 -16.64
CA LEU A 70 -6.50 1.84 -15.98
C LEU A 70 -6.92 2.67 -14.76
N LEU A 71 -5.97 3.02 -13.91
CA LEU A 71 -6.19 3.87 -12.73
C LEU A 71 -6.69 5.28 -13.12
N SER A 72 -6.23 5.83 -14.26
CA SER A 72 -6.68 7.14 -14.73
C SER A 72 -8.16 7.15 -15.14
N SER A 73 -8.70 5.99 -15.57
CA SER A 73 -10.12 5.86 -15.90
C SER A 73 -11.04 5.73 -14.69
N GLU A 74 -10.48 5.46 -13.50
CA GLU A 74 -11.26 5.30 -12.28
C GLU A 74 -11.72 6.66 -11.71
N PRO A 75 -12.83 6.70 -10.96
CA PRO A 75 -13.24 7.90 -10.24
C PRO A 75 -12.28 8.24 -9.09
N ASN A 76 -12.36 9.46 -8.57
CA ASN A 76 -11.56 9.88 -7.40
C ASN A 76 -11.87 9.02 -6.16
N MET A 77 -13.13 8.65 -5.99
CA MET A 77 -13.60 7.76 -4.94
C MET A 77 -14.21 6.52 -5.59
N VAL A 78 -13.58 5.36 -5.37
CA VAL A 78 -14.09 4.08 -5.89
C VAL A 78 -15.12 3.47 -4.95
N GLU A 79 -16.23 2.98 -5.48
CA GLU A 79 -17.23 2.26 -4.68
C GLU A 79 -16.99 0.75 -4.80
N ILE A 80 -16.89 0.07 -3.65
CA ILE A 80 -16.52 -1.34 -3.59
C ILE A 80 -17.52 -2.09 -2.71
N GLN A 81 -17.97 -3.26 -3.16
CA GLN A 81 -18.79 -4.17 -2.38
C GLN A 81 -17.94 -5.37 -1.90
N GLY A 82 -18.21 -5.84 -0.69
CA GLY A 82 -17.56 -7.04 -0.16
C GLY A 82 -17.93 -8.32 -0.91
N PRO A 83 -17.14 -9.40 -0.77
CA PRO A 83 -16.01 -9.55 0.17
C PRO A 83 -14.74 -8.81 -0.29
N ILE A 84 -14.12 -8.10 0.66
CA ILE A 84 -12.97 -7.22 0.43
C ILE A 84 -11.99 -7.31 1.60
N THR A 85 -10.70 -7.42 1.27
CA THR A 85 -9.60 -7.27 2.22
C THR A 85 -9.01 -5.87 2.10
N ILE A 86 -8.95 -5.14 3.20
CA ILE A 86 -8.43 -3.78 3.29
C ILE A 86 -7.04 -3.83 3.95
N CYS A 87 -6.09 -3.17 3.31
CA CYS A 87 -4.67 -3.17 3.64
C CYS A 87 -4.16 -1.74 3.83
N GLY A 88 -3.36 -1.53 4.88
CA GLY A 88 -2.67 -0.26 5.14
C GLY A 88 -1.35 -0.17 4.36
N ASP A 89 -0.40 0.57 4.94
CA ASP A 89 0.91 0.84 4.34
C ASP A 89 1.76 -0.42 4.13
N ILE A 90 2.57 -0.44 3.06
CA ILE A 90 3.46 -1.54 2.68
C ILE A 90 4.95 -1.16 2.75
N HIS A 91 5.31 0.07 2.39
CA HIS A 91 6.67 0.65 2.49
C HIS A 91 7.77 -0.25 1.90
N GLY A 92 7.55 -0.79 0.70
CA GLY A 92 8.55 -1.59 0.00
C GLY A 92 8.96 -2.90 0.67
N GLN A 93 8.13 -3.44 1.58
CA GLN A 93 8.34 -4.75 2.21
C GLN A 93 7.71 -5.88 1.39
N TYR A 94 8.32 -6.22 0.24
CA TYR A 94 7.77 -7.20 -0.71
C TYR A 94 7.51 -8.60 -0.12
N TYR A 95 8.41 -9.09 0.73
CA TYR A 95 8.28 -10.41 1.36
C TYR A 95 7.09 -10.45 2.32
N ASP A 96 6.85 -9.37 3.05
CA ASP A 96 5.67 -9.23 3.91
C ASP A 96 4.39 -9.03 3.11
N LEU A 97 4.46 -8.41 1.92
CA LEU A 97 3.34 -8.34 1.00
C LEU A 97 2.90 -9.75 0.54
N MET A 98 3.84 -10.69 0.38
CA MET A 98 3.48 -12.09 0.08
C MET A 98 2.72 -12.74 1.25
N THR A 99 3.24 -12.58 2.46
CA THR A 99 2.58 -13.04 3.69
C THR A 99 1.20 -12.40 3.87
N LEU A 100 1.06 -11.12 3.52
CA LEU A 100 -0.24 -10.42 3.53
C LEU A 100 -1.25 -11.11 2.60
N PHE A 101 -0.84 -11.52 1.39
CA PHE A 101 -1.73 -12.26 0.50
C PHE A 101 -2.08 -13.65 1.04
N ASP A 102 -1.13 -14.35 1.66
CA ASP A 102 -1.39 -15.66 2.30
C ASP A 102 -2.41 -15.55 3.44
N VAL A 103 -2.33 -14.48 4.25
CA VAL A 103 -3.24 -14.22 5.37
C VAL A 103 -4.60 -13.67 4.88
N GLY A 104 -4.58 -12.83 3.85
CA GLY A 104 -5.77 -12.20 3.28
C GLY A 104 -6.65 -13.18 2.51
N GLY A 105 -6.05 -14.18 1.86
CA GLY A 105 -6.73 -15.21 1.09
C GLY A 105 -6.62 -15.02 -0.42
N PRO A 106 -7.31 -15.87 -1.21
CA PRO A 106 -7.15 -15.87 -2.67
C PRO A 106 -7.83 -14.67 -3.32
N LEU A 107 -7.25 -14.20 -4.42
CA LEU A 107 -7.76 -13.07 -5.22
C LEU A 107 -9.01 -13.40 -6.06
N THR A 108 -9.36 -14.67 -6.22
CA THR A 108 -10.42 -15.10 -7.17
C THR A 108 -11.82 -14.68 -6.74
N ASN A 109 -12.12 -14.67 -5.44
CA ASN A 109 -13.44 -14.36 -4.88
C ASN A 109 -13.37 -13.35 -3.73
N ASN A 110 -12.29 -12.58 -3.65
CA ASN A 110 -12.08 -11.58 -2.61
C ASN A 110 -11.33 -10.39 -3.21
N GLY A 111 -11.97 -9.23 -3.18
CA GLY A 111 -11.32 -8.00 -3.61
C GLY A 111 -10.21 -7.58 -2.64
N TYR A 112 -9.30 -6.74 -3.10
CA TYR A 112 -8.30 -6.08 -2.25
C TYR A 112 -8.36 -4.56 -2.42
N LEU A 113 -8.27 -3.84 -1.31
CA LEU A 113 -8.17 -2.39 -1.25
C LEU A 113 -6.90 -2.03 -0.46
N PHE A 114 -6.00 -1.29 -1.09
CA PHE A 114 -4.77 -0.80 -0.45
C PHE A 114 -4.83 0.72 -0.30
N PHE A 115 -4.32 1.23 0.82
CA PHE A 115 -4.36 2.66 1.14
C PHE A 115 -3.18 3.48 0.62
N GLY A 116 -2.27 2.92 -0.17
CA GLY A 116 -1.07 3.63 -0.63
C GLY A 116 0.17 3.30 0.20
N ASN A 117 1.18 4.18 0.13
CA ASN A 117 2.52 3.94 0.67
C ASN A 117 3.08 2.57 0.28
N TYR A 118 3.09 2.30 -1.03
CA TYR A 118 3.61 1.06 -1.61
C TYR A 118 5.14 1.00 -1.62
N VAL A 119 5.76 2.17 -1.73
CA VAL A 119 7.18 2.40 -1.96
C VAL A 119 7.81 3.14 -0.78
N ASP A 120 9.11 3.42 -0.90
CA ASP A 120 9.97 4.05 0.08
C ASP A 120 10.25 3.19 1.31
N ARG A 121 11.33 3.54 2.02
CA ARG A 121 11.79 2.95 3.29
C ARG A 121 12.35 1.54 3.18
N GLY A 122 11.57 0.58 2.67
CA GLY A 122 12.04 -0.76 2.32
C GLY A 122 12.74 -0.79 0.97
N TYR A 123 13.64 -1.75 0.79
CA TYR A 123 14.47 -1.86 -0.43
C TYR A 123 13.75 -2.51 -1.63
N PHE A 124 12.57 -3.09 -1.42
CA PHE A 124 11.82 -3.82 -2.45
C PHE A 124 10.57 -3.05 -2.94
N GLY A 125 10.67 -1.72 -2.97
CA GLY A 125 9.57 -0.82 -3.37
C GLY A 125 9.10 -1.04 -4.80
N ILE A 126 10.02 -1.26 -5.74
CA ILE A 126 9.68 -1.46 -7.15
C ILE A 126 8.97 -2.80 -7.37
N GLU A 127 9.40 -3.85 -6.67
CA GLU A 127 8.76 -5.17 -6.70
C GLU A 127 7.34 -5.10 -6.17
N CYS A 128 7.11 -4.39 -5.06
CA CYS A 128 5.76 -4.13 -4.52
C CYS A 128 4.88 -3.44 -5.57
N LEU A 129 5.37 -2.34 -6.17
CA LEU A 129 4.60 -1.56 -7.13
C LEU A 129 4.25 -2.37 -8.38
N LEU A 130 5.25 -3.01 -8.99
CA LEU A 130 5.06 -3.78 -10.23
C LEU A 130 4.16 -4.99 -10.02
N TYR A 131 4.28 -5.67 -8.88
CA TYR A 131 3.42 -6.80 -8.57
C TYR A 131 1.96 -6.37 -8.35
N LEU A 132 1.72 -5.32 -7.55
CA LEU A 132 0.36 -4.79 -7.32
C LEU A 132 -0.27 -4.27 -8.62
N TYR A 133 0.49 -3.59 -9.46
CA TYR A 133 0.02 -3.11 -10.76
C TYR A 133 -0.30 -4.28 -11.70
N THR A 134 0.52 -5.31 -11.69
CA THR A 134 0.24 -6.54 -12.44
C THR A 134 -1.06 -7.20 -11.99
N LEU A 135 -1.30 -7.31 -10.67
CA LEU A 135 -2.56 -7.83 -10.14
C LEU A 135 -3.75 -7.00 -10.62
N LYS A 136 -3.64 -5.67 -10.57
CA LYS A 136 -4.68 -4.74 -11.02
C LYS A 136 -4.98 -4.91 -12.52
N LEU A 137 -3.94 -5.06 -13.35
CA LEU A 137 -4.09 -5.32 -14.79
C LEU A 137 -4.79 -6.64 -15.08
N CYS A 138 -4.38 -7.71 -14.39
CA CYS A 138 -4.98 -9.04 -14.59
C CYS A 138 -6.43 -9.11 -14.12
N GLU A 139 -6.84 -8.32 -13.12
CA GLU A 139 -8.25 -8.21 -12.72
C GLU A 139 -9.10 -7.53 -13.79
N CYS A 140 -8.63 -6.42 -14.35
CA CYS A 140 -9.41 -5.59 -15.27
C CYS A 140 -9.47 -6.14 -16.70
N LEU A 141 -8.45 -6.89 -17.14
CA LEU A 141 -8.49 -7.62 -18.42
C LEU A 141 -9.55 -8.74 -18.43
N HIS A 142 -10.11 -9.12 -17.28
CA HIS A 142 -11.26 -10.03 -17.18
C HIS A 142 -12.62 -9.30 -17.24
N LYS A 143 -12.65 -7.96 -17.10
CA LYS A 143 -13.87 -7.16 -16.91
C LYS A 143 -14.09 -6.08 -17.98
N TYR A 144 -13.08 -5.69 -18.76
CA TYR A 144 -13.16 -4.58 -19.72
C TYR A 144 -12.51 -4.90 -21.07
N THR A 145 -13.01 -4.27 -22.14
CA THR A 145 -12.50 -4.44 -23.50
C THR A 145 -11.33 -3.48 -23.82
N PRO A 146 -10.44 -3.83 -24.77
CA PRO A 146 -9.25 -3.03 -25.15
C PRO A 146 -9.50 -1.60 -25.70
N ARG A 147 -10.74 -1.11 -25.78
CA ARG A 147 -11.08 0.18 -26.42
C ARG A 147 -10.97 1.42 -25.54
N VAL A 148 -10.70 1.27 -24.23
CA VAL A 148 -10.33 2.40 -23.34
C VAL A 148 -8.80 2.68 -23.43
N TYR A 149 -8.21 2.18 -24.54
CA TYR A 149 -6.81 1.99 -24.93
C TYR A 149 -5.91 3.24 -25.07
N ASP A 150 -6.43 4.42 -25.38
CA ASP A 150 -5.55 5.37 -26.11
C ASP A 150 -5.50 6.80 -25.58
N ALA A 151 -5.80 7.03 -24.29
CA ALA A 151 -5.64 8.37 -23.73
C ALA A 151 -4.99 8.38 -22.33
N CYS A 152 -3.74 8.86 -22.32
CA CYS A 152 -3.03 9.52 -21.21
C CYS A 152 -2.22 8.69 -20.20
N LEU A 153 -1.15 9.36 -19.75
CA LEU A 153 -0.09 8.94 -18.82
C LEU A 153 -0.05 9.92 -17.63
N VAL A 154 0.19 9.41 -16.42
CA VAL A 154 1.30 9.71 -15.46
C VAL A 154 1.05 8.88 -14.18
N SER A 155 2.03 8.07 -13.77
CA SER A 155 1.86 6.85 -12.94
C SER A 155 1.81 6.97 -11.40
N PHE A 156 1.41 8.08 -10.81
CA PHE A 156 1.04 8.08 -9.36
C PHE A 156 -0.17 8.98 -9.14
N ARG A 157 -0.22 10.06 -9.90
CA ARG A 157 -1.34 11.01 -10.02
C ARG A 157 -2.65 10.39 -10.51
N ALA A 158 -2.59 9.15 -11.02
CA ALA A 158 -3.76 8.41 -11.49
C ALA A 158 -4.52 7.69 -10.36
N LEU A 159 -3.87 7.40 -9.23
CA LEU A 159 -4.47 6.61 -8.15
C LEU A 159 -5.74 7.29 -7.59
N PRO A 160 -6.85 6.55 -7.41
CA PRO A 160 -7.98 7.03 -6.62
C PRO A 160 -7.53 7.47 -5.22
N VAL A 161 -8.18 8.50 -4.69
CA VAL A 161 -7.80 9.15 -3.42
C VAL A 161 -8.60 8.64 -2.23
N ALA A 162 -9.73 7.97 -2.48
CA ALA A 162 -10.57 7.38 -1.46
C ALA A 162 -11.34 6.16 -2.02
N ALA A 163 -11.97 5.41 -1.12
CA ALA A 163 -12.93 4.38 -1.46
C ALA A 163 -14.12 4.39 -0.50
N LEU A 164 -15.28 3.95 -0.98
CA LEU A 164 -16.47 3.72 -0.18
C LEU A 164 -16.80 2.23 -0.21
N VAL A 165 -16.66 1.56 0.93
CA VAL A 165 -16.91 0.12 1.05
C VAL A 165 -18.30 -0.14 1.62
N ASP A 166 -19.07 -0.99 0.93
CA ASP A 166 -20.47 -1.37 1.25
C ASP A 166 -21.39 -0.16 1.50
N GLY A 167 -21.10 0.99 0.87
CA GLY A 167 -21.84 2.24 1.08
C GLY A 167 -21.77 2.81 2.50
N ARG A 168 -20.92 2.26 3.38
CA ARG A 168 -20.95 2.54 4.83
C ARG A 168 -19.59 2.84 5.46
N LEU A 169 -18.48 2.43 4.83
CA LEU A 169 -17.13 2.65 5.36
C LEU A 169 -16.36 3.57 4.42
N PHE A 170 -16.00 4.75 4.90
CA PHE A 170 -15.14 5.66 4.16
C PHE A 170 -13.68 5.27 4.36
N CYS A 171 -12.97 5.03 3.27
CA CYS A 171 -11.62 4.52 3.26
C CYS A 171 -10.67 5.54 2.60
N VAL A 172 -9.58 5.89 3.27
CA VAL A 172 -8.66 6.96 2.85
C VAL A 172 -7.25 6.69 3.39
N HIS A 173 -6.20 7.20 2.75
CA HIS A 173 -4.84 7.05 3.29
C HIS A 173 -4.63 7.85 4.59
N GLY A 174 -4.79 9.17 4.45
CA GLY A 174 -4.74 10.20 5.48
C GLY A 174 -5.98 10.15 6.36
N GLY A 175 -6.85 11.14 6.19
CA GLY A 175 -8.03 11.30 7.01
C GLY A 175 -8.97 12.35 6.45
N LEU A 176 -9.41 13.26 7.31
CA LEU A 176 -10.39 14.29 6.97
C LEU A 176 -9.74 15.64 6.68
N SER A 177 -10.41 16.45 5.87
CA SER A 177 -10.08 17.86 5.63
C SER A 177 -11.15 18.77 6.25
N PRO A 178 -10.81 19.97 6.73
CA PRO A 178 -11.81 20.99 7.06
C PRO A 178 -12.63 21.43 5.85
N GLU A 179 -12.12 21.26 4.63
CA GLU A 179 -12.81 21.56 3.37
C GLU A 179 -13.66 20.38 2.87
N LEU A 180 -13.58 19.21 3.52
CA LEU A 180 -14.30 18.01 3.16
C LEU A 180 -15.58 17.89 4.02
N ILE A 181 -16.72 18.29 3.46
CA ILE A 181 -18.01 18.25 4.16
C ILE A 181 -18.82 17.04 3.72
N LEU A 182 -18.87 16.78 2.42
CA LEU A 182 -19.62 15.70 1.79
C LEU A 182 -18.70 14.80 0.95
N LEU A 183 -19.11 13.54 0.73
CA LEU A 183 -18.41 12.65 -0.21
C LEU A 183 -18.33 13.21 -1.64
N SER A 184 -19.31 14.03 -2.05
CA SER A 184 -19.30 14.71 -3.35
C SER A 184 -18.13 15.66 -3.54
N ASP A 185 -17.57 16.20 -2.45
CA ASP A 185 -16.43 17.12 -2.52
C ASP A 185 -15.18 16.39 -3.02
N ILE A 186 -15.05 15.08 -2.72
CA ILE A 186 -13.96 14.22 -3.22
C ILE A 186 -14.09 13.99 -4.72
N LEU A 187 -15.32 13.78 -5.20
CA LEU A 187 -15.60 13.55 -6.62
C LEU A 187 -15.24 14.77 -7.48
N ALA A 188 -15.28 15.98 -6.91
CA ALA A 188 -14.95 17.22 -7.61
C ALA A 188 -13.44 17.54 -7.66
N LEU A 189 -12.58 16.78 -6.97
CA LEU A 189 -11.15 17.06 -6.91
C LEU A 189 -10.45 16.81 -8.26
N ASN A 190 -9.49 17.67 -8.60
CA ASN A 190 -8.51 17.32 -9.62
C ASN A 190 -7.36 16.54 -8.99
N ARG A 191 -7.39 15.20 -9.08
CA ARG A 191 -6.34 14.34 -8.51
C ARG A 191 -5.10 14.18 -9.38
N PHE A 192 -5.15 14.57 -10.66
CA PHE A 192 -4.07 14.36 -11.64
C PHE A 192 -2.91 15.37 -11.51
N VAL A 193 -2.68 15.85 -10.30
CA VAL A 193 -1.67 16.85 -9.97
C VAL A 193 -0.78 16.32 -8.86
N GLU A 194 0.41 16.89 -8.73
CA GLU A 194 1.21 16.63 -7.53
C GLU A 194 0.46 17.18 -6.31
N PRO A 195 0.26 16.40 -5.24
CA PRO A 195 -0.34 16.91 -4.02
C PRO A 195 0.46 18.11 -3.51
N GLY A 196 -0.19 19.28 -3.42
CA GLY A 196 0.43 20.45 -2.82
C GLY A 196 0.59 20.31 -1.30
N GLY A 197 1.20 21.30 -0.64
CA GLY A 197 1.32 21.32 0.83
C GLY A 197 0.05 21.73 1.58
N ARG A 198 -1.08 21.96 0.89
CA ARG A 198 -2.36 22.42 1.44
C ARG A 198 -3.54 21.94 0.57
N GLY A 199 -4.74 22.03 1.14
CA GLY A 199 -6.00 21.75 0.46
C GLY A 199 -6.48 20.31 0.61
N PRO A 200 -7.70 19.98 0.15
CA PRO A 200 -8.36 18.72 0.42
C PRO A 200 -7.60 17.48 -0.08
N LEU A 201 -6.91 17.58 -1.22
CA LEU A 201 -6.07 16.49 -1.72
C LEU A 201 -4.87 16.22 -0.81
N CYS A 202 -4.24 17.27 -0.27
CA CYS A 202 -3.17 17.14 0.73
C CYS A 202 -3.73 16.49 2.00
N ASP A 203 -4.88 16.97 2.47
CA ASP A 203 -5.45 16.51 3.74
C ASP A 203 -5.94 15.07 3.71
N LEU A 204 -6.50 14.61 2.58
CA LEU A 204 -6.84 13.20 2.37
C LEU A 204 -5.61 12.28 2.44
N LEU A 205 -4.40 12.80 2.24
CA LEU A 205 -3.16 12.02 2.29
C LEU A 205 -2.38 12.20 3.60
N TRP A 206 -2.50 13.35 4.26
CA TRP A 206 -1.58 13.74 5.35
C TRP A 206 -2.24 14.05 6.70
N SER A 207 -3.57 14.11 6.77
CA SER A 207 -4.22 14.36 8.06
C SER A 207 -4.16 13.13 8.98
N ASP A 208 -4.11 13.40 10.28
CA ASP A 208 -4.01 12.40 11.34
C ASP A 208 -5.11 12.61 12.39
N PRO A 209 -5.60 11.55 13.06
CA PRO A 209 -6.36 11.75 14.28
C PRO A 209 -5.47 12.42 15.33
N ILE A 210 -6.03 13.34 16.11
CA ILE A 210 -5.28 13.98 17.20
C ILE A 210 -4.77 12.94 18.21
N GLU A 211 -3.63 13.21 18.85
CA GLU A 211 -3.21 12.42 20.00
C GLU A 211 -4.33 12.44 21.07
N GLY A 212 -4.64 11.28 21.67
CA GLY A 212 -5.76 11.16 22.62
C GLY A 212 -7.14 11.34 21.99
N PHE A 213 -7.28 11.10 20.68
CA PHE A 213 -8.55 11.12 19.96
C PHE A 213 -9.68 10.42 20.71
N GLY A 214 -10.79 11.12 20.94
CA GLY A 214 -11.93 10.67 21.74
C GLY A 214 -11.84 11.02 23.22
N HIS A 215 -10.72 11.54 23.69
CA HIS A 215 -10.46 11.98 25.07
C HIS A 215 -9.90 13.43 25.08
N GLU A 216 -10.33 14.26 24.13
CA GLU A 216 -9.80 15.61 23.94
C GLU A 216 -10.13 16.56 25.12
N GLU A 217 -11.21 16.31 25.85
CA GLU A 217 -11.63 17.09 27.03
C GLU A 217 -10.58 17.06 28.15
N GLU A 218 -9.78 16.00 28.23
CA GLU A 218 -8.68 15.87 29.20
C GLU A 218 -7.49 16.79 28.89
N ARG A 219 -7.51 17.50 27.75
CA ARG A 219 -6.46 18.44 27.30
C ARG A 219 -6.88 19.91 27.30
N ASP A 220 -7.94 20.28 28.03
CA ASP A 220 -8.51 21.64 28.06
C ASP A 220 -8.87 22.19 26.66
N MET A 221 -9.15 21.30 25.71
CA MET A 221 -9.58 21.69 24.37
C MET A 221 -11.07 22.00 24.34
N SER A 222 -11.45 23.07 23.63
CA SER A 222 -12.86 23.37 23.35
C SER A 222 -13.52 22.16 22.65
N PRO A 223 -14.69 21.69 23.12
CA PRO A 223 -15.42 20.58 22.50
C PRO A 223 -15.84 20.85 21.05
N ARG A 224 -15.77 22.11 20.60
CA ARG A 224 -16.09 22.54 19.23
C ARG A 224 -14.91 22.49 18.28
N THR A 225 -13.70 22.31 18.77
CA THR A 225 -12.51 22.25 17.92
C THR A 225 -12.53 20.96 17.10
N THR A 226 -12.65 21.10 15.78
CA THR A 226 -12.72 19.98 14.84
C THR A 226 -11.36 19.68 14.20
N PHE A 227 -10.58 20.71 13.91
CA PHE A 227 -9.28 20.58 13.26
C PHE A 227 -8.22 21.47 13.94
N LEU A 228 -6.99 20.97 13.98
CA LEU A 228 -5.80 21.66 14.47
C LEU A 228 -4.67 21.47 13.46
N HIS A 229 -3.69 22.38 13.42
CA HIS A 229 -2.53 22.19 12.53
C HIS A 229 -1.74 20.93 12.91
N ASN A 230 -1.39 20.11 11.93
CA ASN A 230 -0.59 18.90 12.17
C ASN A 230 0.91 19.23 12.21
N ALA A 231 1.40 19.49 13.43
CA ALA A 231 2.81 19.80 13.66
C ALA A 231 3.75 18.61 13.42
N VAL A 232 3.25 17.36 13.49
CA VAL A 232 4.07 16.15 13.26
C VAL A 232 4.42 16.00 11.78
N ARG A 233 3.47 16.32 10.90
CA ARG A 233 3.67 16.25 9.43
C ARG A 233 4.22 17.55 8.84
N GLY A 234 4.02 18.69 9.53
CA GLY A 234 4.41 20.01 9.03
C GLY A 234 3.50 20.55 7.92
N CYS A 235 2.42 19.84 7.61
CA CYS A 235 1.35 20.22 6.69
C CYS A 235 0.04 19.57 7.15
N SER A 236 -1.10 19.95 6.55
CA SER A 236 -2.42 19.39 6.89
C SER A 236 -2.82 19.58 8.36
N PHE A 237 -3.74 18.73 8.85
CA PHE A 237 -4.45 18.89 10.10
C PHE A 237 -4.51 17.62 10.94
N PHE A 238 -4.52 17.79 12.26
CA PHE A 238 -5.10 16.84 13.17
C PHE A 238 -6.62 17.01 13.16
N PHE A 239 -7.38 15.92 13.01
CA PHE A 239 -8.83 15.93 13.15
C PHE A 239 -9.26 15.28 14.48
N THR A 240 -10.30 15.84 15.11
CA THR A 240 -10.79 15.37 16.41
C THR A 240 -11.92 14.35 16.27
N TYR A 241 -12.27 13.68 17.38
CA TYR A 241 -13.42 12.78 17.45
C TYR A 241 -14.72 13.47 17.04
N ALA A 242 -14.88 14.75 17.41
CA ALA A 242 -16.03 15.55 17.01
C ALA A 242 -16.08 15.75 15.49
N ALA A 243 -14.95 16.01 14.83
CA ALA A 243 -14.88 16.14 13.37
C ALA A 243 -15.27 14.83 12.67
N ALA A 244 -14.73 13.70 13.15
CA ALA A 244 -15.07 12.38 12.61
C ALA A 244 -16.55 12.07 12.76
N CYS A 245 -17.15 12.31 13.94
CA CYS A 245 -18.58 12.07 14.15
C CYS A 245 -19.45 12.94 13.25
N GLN A 246 -19.13 14.24 13.13
CA GLN A 246 -19.88 15.14 12.24
C GLN A 246 -19.82 14.69 10.78
N PHE A 247 -18.65 14.28 10.30
CA PHE A 247 -18.50 13.79 8.93
C PHE A 247 -19.29 12.48 8.70
N LEU A 248 -19.19 11.53 9.64
CA LEU A 248 -19.89 10.25 9.56
C LEU A 248 -21.42 10.43 9.57
N GLU A 249 -21.94 11.31 10.43
CA GLU A 249 -23.37 11.59 10.53
C GLU A 249 -23.90 12.24 9.24
N ARG A 250 -23.22 13.30 8.75
CA ARG A 250 -23.61 14.02 7.54
C ARG A 250 -23.67 13.13 6.31
N ASN A 251 -22.75 12.17 6.21
CA ASN A 251 -22.63 11.29 5.05
C ASN A 251 -23.30 9.92 5.24
N GLY A 252 -24.00 9.69 6.38
CA GLY A 252 -24.70 8.44 6.65
C GLY A 252 -23.78 7.22 6.87
N LEU A 253 -22.50 7.45 7.20
CA LEU A 253 -21.47 6.41 7.29
C LEU A 253 -21.41 5.73 8.66
N LEU A 254 -20.76 4.59 8.72
CA LEU A 254 -20.55 3.78 9.92
C LEU A 254 -19.20 4.10 10.60
N GLY A 255 -18.14 4.26 9.82
CA GLY A 255 -16.79 4.53 10.31
C GLY A 255 -15.81 4.89 9.19
N ILE A 256 -14.66 5.46 9.59
CA ILE A 256 -13.55 5.80 8.73
C ILE A 256 -12.47 4.73 8.90
N ILE A 257 -11.90 4.21 7.80
CA ILE A 257 -10.77 3.29 7.82
C ILE A 257 -9.60 3.95 7.11
N ARG A 258 -8.44 3.98 7.76
CA ARG A 258 -7.26 4.72 7.28
C ARG A 258 -5.93 4.01 7.48
N GLY A 259 -4.86 4.55 6.88
CA GLY A 259 -3.47 4.05 6.98
C GLY A 259 -2.50 5.00 7.71
N HIS A 260 -1.30 5.20 7.14
CA HIS A 260 -0.34 6.30 7.37
C HIS A 260 0.41 6.36 8.71
N GLU A 261 -0.15 5.82 9.80
CA GLU A 261 0.49 5.78 11.11
C GLU A 261 0.83 4.35 11.49
N ALA A 262 2.11 4.09 11.77
CA ALA A 262 2.57 2.81 12.30
C ALA A 262 1.90 2.50 13.65
N LYS A 263 1.37 1.29 13.81
CA LYS A 263 0.75 0.80 15.05
C LYS A 263 1.41 -0.49 15.50
N ASP A 264 1.69 -0.61 16.79
CA ASP A 264 2.36 -1.80 17.37
C ASP A 264 1.60 -3.10 17.08
N ALA A 265 0.27 -3.08 17.24
CA ALA A 265 -0.60 -4.21 16.92
C ALA A 265 -0.92 -4.33 15.41
N GLY A 266 -0.37 -3.46 14.56
CA GLY A 266 -0.76 -3.33 13.14
C GLY A 266 -2.12 -2.65 12.92
N TYR A 267 -2.85 -2.32 13.98
CA TYR A 267 -4.08 -1.55 13.89
C TYR A 267 -4.38 -0.78 15.18
N THR A 268 -5.32 0.15 15.10
CA THR A 268 -5.95 0.80 16.26
C THR A 268 -7.41 1.07 15.96
N MET A 269 -8.30 0.70 16.87
CA MET A 269 -9.71 1.09 16.83
C MET A 269 -9.92 2.25 17.81
N TYR A 270 -10.39 3.37 17.30
CA TYR A 270 -10.62 4.56 18.10
C TYR A 270 -12.01 4.55 18.76
N ARG A 271 -12.30 5.59 19.56
CA ARG A 271 -13.56 5.75 20.30
C ARG A 271 -14.78 5.43 19.42
N LYS A 272 -15.72 4.68 19.98
CA LYS A 272 -16.94 4.26 19.27
C LYS A 272 -17.95 5.40 19.16
N THR A 273 -18.62 5.48 18.02
CA THR A 273 -19.79 6.33 17.81
C THR A 273 -21.02 5.79 18.55
N LEU A 274 -22.14 6.54 18.50
CA LEU A 274 -23.44 6.07 18.99
C LEU A 274 -23.95 4.80 18.29
N LYS A 275 -23.44 4.50 17.08
CA LYS A 275 -23.74 3.25 16.36
C LYS A 275 -22.95 2.05 16.91
N MET A 276 -22.26 2.21 18.05
CA MET A 276 -21.42 1.19 18.71
C MET A 276 -20.27 0.65 17.84
N PHE A 277 -19.90 1.39 16.80
CA PHE A 277 -18.80 1.08 15.89
C PHE A 277 -17.65 2.09 16.07
N PRO A 278 -16.37 1.68 15.98
CA PRO A 278 -15.23 2.59 16.03
C PRO A 278 -15.39 3.71 15.02
N SER A 279 -15.29 4.97 15.45
CA SER A 279 -15.43 6.11 14.51
C SER A 279 -14.30 6.13 13.47
N VAL A 280 -13.10 5.74 13.90
CA VAL A 280 -11.91 5.61 13.07
C VAL A 280 -11.24 4.28 13.35
N ILE A 281 -10.68 3.65 12.33
CA ILE A 281 -9.79 2.50 12.42
C ILE A 281 -8.53 2.83 11.63
N THR A 282 -7.37 2.80 12.28
CA THR A 282 -6.07 2.87 11.58
C THR A 282 -5.55 1.46 11.36
N LEU A 283 -5.12 1.16 10.14
CA LEU A 283 -4.50 -0.10 9.72
C LEU A 283 -3.06 0.15 9.25
N PHE A 284 -2.17 -0.78 9.58
CA PHE A 284 -0.78 -0.73 9.19
C PHE A 284 -0.31 -2.13 8.82
N SER A 285 0.14 -2.30 7.58
CA SER A 285 0.41 -3.62 6.97
C SER A 285 1.90 -3.87 6.72
N ALA A 286 2.78 -3.07 7.33
CA ALA A 286 4.22 -3.27 7.33
C ALA A 286 4.68 -3.78 8.71
N PRO A 287 4.77 -5.11 8.93
CA PRO A 287 5.28 -5.67 10.19
C PRO A 287 6.78 -5.40 10.35
N ASN A 288 7.27 -5.33 11.58
CA ASN A 288 8.66 -5.00 11.91
C ASN A 288 9.20 -3.82 11.09
N TYR A 289 8.42 -2.75 11.01
CA TYR A 289 8.70 -1.63 10.12
C TYR A 289 10.12 -1.07 10.33
N LEU A 290 10.82 -0.81 9.22
CA LEU A 290 12.22 -0.38 9.20
C LEU A 290 13.20 -1.35 9.88
N ASP A 291 12.83 -2.62 10.02
CA ASP A 291 13.57 -3.67 10.72
C ASP A 291 13.82 -3.43 12.22
N VAL A 292 13.17 -2.41 12.81
CA VAL A 292 13.43 -1.97 14.20
C VAL A 292 12.18 -1.77 15.05
N TYR A 293 11.01 -1.55 14.45
CA TYR A 293 9.80 -1.24 15.22
C TYR A 293 9.24 -2.46 15.95
N HIS A 294 9.53 -3.68 15.48
CA HIS A 294 9.02 -4.94 16.03
C HIS A 294 7.48 -5.03 16.11
N ASN A 295 6.77 -4.13 15.43
CA ASN A 295 5.32 -4.11 15.36
C ASN A 295 4.79 -5.30 14.53
N ARG A 296 3.52 -5.62 14.73
CA ARG A 296 2.77 -6.53 13.87
C ARG A 296 2.23 -5.80 12.65
N GLY A 297 1.97 -6.54 11.58
CA GLY A 297 1.14 -6.09 10.46
C GLY A 297 -0.29 -6.53 10.69
N ALA A 298 -1.27 -5.79 10.14
CA ALA A 298 -2.65 -6.23 10.15
C ALA A 298 -3.37 -5.91 8.82
N ILE A 299 -4.39 -6.71 8.53
CA ILE A 299 -5.38 -6.48 7.47
C ILE A 299 -6.79 -6.55 8.06
N LEU A 300 -7.73 -5.88 7.40
CA LEU A 300 -9.14 -5.90 7.77
C LEU A 300 -9.95 -6.59 6.68
N LYS A 301 -10.67 -7.66 7.03
CA LYS A 301 -11.53 -8.40 6.12
C LYS A 301 -12.98 -7.98 6.35
N CYS A 302 -13.63 -7.47 5.31
CA CYS A 302 -15.05 -7.18 5.30
C CYS A 302 -15.76 -8.22 4.42
N ALA A 303 -16.67 -9.00 5.00
CA ALA A 303 -17.48 -9.97 4.27
C ALA A 303 -18.85 -10.10 4.96
N GLN A 304 -19.93 -10.09 4.18
CA GLN A 304 -21.31 -10.23 4.70
C GLN A 304 -21.59 -9.26 5.86
N GLN A 305 -21.18 -7.99 5.71
CA GLN A 305 -21.28 -6.93 6.73
C GLN A 305 -20.43 -7.13 8.01
N ASN A 306 -19.82 -8.29 8.20
CA ASN A 306 -18.89 -8.56 9.30
C ASN A 306 -17.50 -8.02 8.99
N ILE A 307 -16.85 -7.50 10.03
CA ILE A 307 -15.49 -6.96 9.96
C ILE A 307 -14.61 -7.76 10.92
N THR A 308 -13.53 -8.32 10.39
CA THR A 308 -12.53 -9.06 11.18
C THR A 308 -11.14 -8.53 10.89
N ILE A 309 -10.29 -8.46 11.91
CA ILE A 309 -8.89 -8.07 11.75
C ILE A 309 -8.02 -9.32 11.84
N ARG A 310 -7.06 -9.45 10.94
CA ARG A 310 -6.04 -10.50 10.96
C ARG A 310 -4.68 -9.84 11.11
N GLN A 311 -3.94 -10.26 12.13
CA GLN A 311 -2.57 -9.82 12.36
C GLN A 311 -1.58 -10.85 11.82
N TYR A 312 -0.40 -10.39 11.46
CA TYR A 312 0.72 -11.24 11.02
C TYR A 312 2.06 -10.60 11.41
N TYR A 313 3.11 -11.43 11.37
CA TYR A 313 4.47 -11.07 11.73
C TYR A 313 5.33 -10.86 10.49
N ALA A 314 6.49 -10.25 10.69
CA ALA A 314 7.44 -10.00 9.62
C ALA A 314 8.07 -11.29 9.11
N SER A 315 8.41 -11.27 7.83
CA SER A 315 9.00 -12.35 7.06
C SER A 315 10.47 -12.05 6.82
N PRO A 316 11.36 -13.04 6.84
CA PRO A 316 12.75 -12.83 6.45
C PRO A 316 12.83 -12.29 5.01
N HIS A 317 13.74 -11.34 4.77
CA HIS A 317 14.05 -10.81 3.45
C HIS A 317 15.56 -10.74 3.22
N PRO A 318 16.03 -10.70 1.96
CA PRO A 318 17.43 -10.47 1.64
C PRO A 318 17.92 -9.14 2.19
N TYR A 319 19.20 -9.11 2.54
CA TYR A 319 19.86 -7.95 3.09
C TYR A 319 20.37 -7.04 1.96
N TRP A 320 20.08 -5.75 2.09
CA TRP A 320 20.67 -4.68 1.28
C TRP A 320 21.48 -3.75 2.17
N LEU A 321 22.61 -3.27 1.66
CA LEU A 321 23.35 -2.20 2.29
C LEU A 321 22.56 -0.88 2.20
N PRO A 322 22.71 0.02 3.18
CA PRO A 322 22.16 1.37 3.10
C PRO A 322 22.44 2.04 1.76
N GLU A 323 21.43 2.72 1.21
CA GLU A 323 21.48 3.43 -0.08
C GLU A 323 21.81 2.56 -1.31
N CYS A 324 21.65 1.23 -1.20
CA CYS A 324 21.98 0.29 -2.27
C CYS A 324 23.43 0.43 -2.78
N VAL A 325 24.34 0.87 -1.92
CA VAL A 325 25.74 1.07 -2.29
C VAL A 325 26.37 -0.26 -2.70
N ARG A 326 26.98 -0.26 -3.88
CA ARG A 326 27.82 -1.36 -4.33
C ARG A 326 29.14 -1.31 -3.56
N VAL A 327 29.46 -2.36 -2.81
CA VAL A 327 30.79 -2.51 -2.21
C VAL A 327 31.75 -3.00 -3.28
N GLU A 328 32.60 -2.11 -3.75
CA GLU A 328 33.78 -2.46 -4.54
C GLU A 328 35.00 -2.38 -3.62
N LEU A 329 35.57 -3.54 -3.28
CA LEU A 329 36.86 -3.61 -2.59
C LEU A 329 37.95 -3.77 -3.64
N ALA A 330 38.73 -2.71 -3.85
CA ALA A 330 39.98 -2.79 -4.60
C ALA A 330 41.11 -3.09 -3.61
N VAL A 331 41.78 -4.23 -3.75
CA VAL A 331 43.02 -4.53 -3.03
C VAL A 331 44.14 -4.70 -4.04
N ARG A 332 45.15 -3.83 -3.95
CA ARG A 332 46.49 -4.11 -4.43
C ARG A 332 47.26 -4.73 -3.27
N TRP A 333 47.72 -5.95 -3.45
CA TRP A 333 48.71 -6.58 -2.59
C TRP A 333 50.07 -6.24 -3.21
N ASP A 334 50.86 -5.38 -2.55
CA ASP A 334 52.29 -5.28 -2.85
C ASP A 334 53.01 -6.09 -1.75
N GLU A 335 53.61 -7.23 -2.14
CA GLU A 335 54.66 -7.88 -1.35
C GLU A 335 55.99 -7.18 -1.68
N GLU A 336 56.69 -6.68 -0.67
CA GLU A 336 58.16 -6.71 -0.62
C GLU A 336 58.59 -7.43 0.65
#